data_AF-A0A840EIY1-F1
#
_entry.id   AF-A0A840EIY1-F1
#
_cell.length_a   1.000
_cell.length_b   1.000
_cell.length_c   1.000
_cell.angle_alpha   90.00
_cell.angle_beta   90.00
_cell.angle_gamma   90.00
#
_symmetry.space_group_name_H-M   'P 1'
#
loop_
_entity.id
_entity.type
_entity.pdbx_description
1 polymer ?
#
loop_
_entity_poly.entity_id
_entity_poly.type
_entity_poly.pdbx_seq_one_letter_code
_entity_poly.pdbx_strand_id
1 'polypeptide(L)'
;MKILKIISISVGLLVLLVIGLFWGSNSYYEGQDSKLYNIDFSEDEDYQKPTEYLSNKEIDSLKTIKVESAKIEIIGTGYSGYDFYMWHKPTEKGEIYIKAFEVTENRRLSEWKLTNRTRNIVTGPSEDFKLFTGNTVVDEGTFEKYYPARFELWFKSSDDETEKKLTEKSYFIDGWDR
;
A
#
# COMPACT_ATOMS: atom_id res chain seq x y z
N MET A 1 -45.86 23.54 -17.32
CA MET A 1 -44.61 23.96 -18.02
C MET A 1 -43.52 24.54 -17.11
N LYS A 2 -43.81 25.41 -16.12
CA LYS A 2 -42.77 25.99 -15.24
C LYS A 2 -42.03 24.95 -14.37
N ILE A 3 -42.75 23.98 -13.81
CA ILE A 3 -42.18 22.94 -12.95
C ILE A 3 -41.21 22.03 -13.72
N LEU A 4 -41.57 21.60 -14.94
CA LEU A 4 -40.66 20.83 -15.81
C LEU A 4 -39.36 21.58 -16.11
N LYS A 5 -39.41 22.89 -16.39
CA LYS A 5 -38.20 23.69 -16.63
C LYS A 5 -37.29 23.76 -15.40
N ILE A 6 -37.86 23.89 -14.20
CA ILE A 6 -37.07 23.92 -12.95
C ILE A 6 -36.40 22.56 -12.72
N ILE A 7 -37.11 21.45 -12.94
CA ILE A 7 -36.55 20.10 -12.82
C ILE A 7 -35.40 19.92 -13.82
N SER A 8 -35.57 20.33 -15.08
CA SER A 8 -34.52 20.24 -16.10
C SER A 8 -33.26 21.02 -15.73
N ILE A 9 -33.43 22.23 -15.17
CA ILE A 9 -32.31 23.07 -14.71
C ILE A 9 -31.59 22.41 -13.52
N SER A 10 -32.33 21.90 -12.54
CA SER A 10 -31.76 21.23 -11.37
C SER A 10 -30.99 19.96 -11.75
N VAL A 11 -31.53 19.16 -12.68
CA VAL A 11 -30.83 17.96 -13.20
C VAL A 11 -29.57 18.36 -13.96
N GLY A 12 -29.62 19.41 -14.79
CA GLY A 12 -28.45 19.92 -15.50
C GLY A 12 -27.33 20.39 -14.56
N LEU A 13 -27.69 21.11 -13.48
CA LEU A 13 -26.75 21.53 -12.43
C LEU A 13 -26.13 20.34 -11.69
N LEU A 14 -26.93 19.32 -11.37
CA LEU A 14 -26.44 18.10 -10.71
C LEU A 14 -25.42 17.37 -11.60
N VAL A 15 -25.70 17.24 -12.89
CA VAL A 15 -24.79 16.61 -13.87
C VAL A 15 -23.48 17.38 -13.98
N LEU A 16 -23.53 18.72 -14.07
CA LEU A 16 -22.33 19.55 -14.12
C LEU A 16 -21.49 19.43 -12.84
N LEU A 17 -22.13 19.31 -11.68
CA LEU A 17 -21.44 19.13 -10.40
C LEU A 17 -20.74 17.76 -10.34
N VAL A 18 -21.39 16.69 -10.79
CA VAL A 18 -20.77 15.35 -10.89
C VAL A 18 -19.59 15.35 -11.86
N ILE A 19 -19.73 16.00 -13.01
CA ILE A 19 -18.64 16.15 -13.98
C ILE A 19 -17.47 16.92 -13.33
N GLY A 20 -17.74 18.06 -12.69
CA GLY A 20 -16.72 18.86 -12.02
C GLY A 20 -15.97 18.10 -10.92
N LEU A 21 -16.69 17.29 -10.11
CA LEU A 21 -16.07 16.41 -9.11
C LEU A 21 -15.20 15.33 -9.75
N PHE A 22 -15.65 14.74 -10.86
CA PHE A 22 -14.89 13.72 -11.58
C PHE A 22 -13.57 14.29 -12.15
N TRP A 23 -13.63 15.40 -12.89
CA TRP A 23 -12.42 16.05 -13.43
C TRP A 23 -11.50 16.57 -12.33
N GLY A 24 -12.07 17.20 -11.29
CA GLY A 24 -11.29 17.70 -10.14
C GLY A 24 -10.56 16.58 -9.41
N SER A 25 -11.18 15.41 -9.27
CA SER A 25 -10.53 14.24 -8.67
C SER A 25 -9.37 13.73 -9.54
N ASN A 26 -9.55 13.58 -10.85
CA ASN A 26 -8.47 13.15 -11.75
C ASN A 26 -7.29 14.12 -11.74
N SER A 27 -7.52 15.42 -11.87
CA SER A 27 -6.44 16.42 -11.83
C SER A 27 -5.72 16.46 -10.49
N TYR A 28 -6.41 16.16 -9.38
CA TYR A 28 -5.80 16.04 -8.07
C TYR A 28 -4.83 14.85 -7.98
N TYR A 29 -5.23 13.67 -8.48
CA TYR A 29 -4.36 12.50 -8.49
C TYR A 29 -3.16 12.69 -9.42
N GLU A 30 -3.37 13.22 -10.62
CA GLU A 30 -2.31 13.50 -11.59
C GLU A 30 -1.28 14.52 -11.05
N GLY A 31 -1.75 15.57 -10.37
CA GLY A 31 -0.87 16.53 -9.70
C GLY A 31 -0.05 15.91 -8.57
N GLN A 32 -0.60 14.95 -7.84
CA GLN A 32 0.10 14.25 -6.75
C GLN A 32 1.18 13.30 -7.27
N ASP A 33 0.94 12.60 -8.37
CA ASP A 33 1.95 11.73 -8.99
C ASP A 33 3.11 12.57 -9.57
N SER A 34 2.80 13.75 -10.11
CA SER A 34 3.83 14.67 -10.62
C SER A 34 4.85 15.14 -9.57
N LYS A 35 4.45 15.18 -8.29
CA LYS A 35 5.33 15.54 -7.19
C LYS A 35 6.40 14.48 -6.94
N LEU A 36 6.09 13.20 -7.16
CA LEU A 36 7.07 12.11 -7.02
C LEU A 36 8.10 12.12 -8.16
N TYR A 37 7.75 12.62 -9.35
CA TYR A 37 8.64 12.63 -10.50
C TYR A 37 9.80 13.64 -10.40
N ASN A 38 9.64 14.67 -9.58
CA ASN A 38 10.57 15.82 -9.50
C ASN A 38 11.34 15.90 -8.19
N ILE A 39 11.32 14.85 -7.36
CA ILE A 39 12.12 14.83 -6.14
C ILE A 39 13.55 14.43 -6.53
N ASP A 40 14.47 15.40 -6.45
CA ASP A 40 15.91 15.17 -6.63
C ASP A 40 16.49 14.63 -5.33
N PHE A 41 16.58 13.31 -5.23
CA PHE A 41 17.18 12.63 -4.09
C PHE A 41 18.69 12.50 -4.27
N SER A 42 19.39 13.62 -4.47
CA SER A 42 20.78 13.69 -4.10
C SER A 42 20.83 13.82 -2.58
N GLU A 43 21.14 12.74 -1.85
CA GLU A 43 21.72 12.73 -0.47
C GLU A 43 21.13 11.74 0.57
N ASP A 44 20.17 10.85 0.28
CA ASP A 44 19.78 9.82 1.28
C ASP A 44 20.45 8.45 1.01
N GLU A 45 21.72 8.32 1.41
CA GLU A 45 22.54 7.10 1.30
C GLU A 45 22.03 5.89 2.14
N ASP A 46 21.03 6.09 3.00
CA ASP A 46 20.61 5.08 3.99
C ASP A 46 19.49 4.14 3.54
N TYR A 47 18.81 4.42 2.42
CA TYR A 47 17.72 3.56 1.93
C TYR A 47 18.21 2.51 0.93
N GLN A 48 17.96 1.24 1.26
CA GLN A 48 18.19 0.13 0.34
C GLN A 48 16.99 -0.05 -0.60
N LYS A 49 17.25 -0.52 -1.83
CA LYS A 49 16.18 -1.02 -2.72
C LYS A 49 15.72 -2.40 -2.24
N PRO A 50 14.45 -2.79 -2.49
CA PRO A 50 14.01 -4.16 -2.30
C PRO A 50 14.83 -5.10 -3.17
N THR A 51 15.00 -6.34 -2.72
CA THR A 51 15.50 -7.39 -3.60
C THR A 51 14.50 -7.58 -4.74
N GLU A 52 14.95 -7.50 -5.99
CA GLU A 52 14.04 -7.53 -7.14
C GLU A 52 13.41 -8.92 -7.33
N TYR A 53 14.22 -9.98 -7.20
CA TYR A 53 13.79 -11.35 -7.41
C TYR A 53 14.45 -12.29 -6.41
N LEU A 54 13.72 -13.32 -6.01
CA LEU A 54 14.24 -14.44 -5.23
C LEU A 54 14.22 -15.71 -6.07
N SER A 55 15.25 -16.54 -5.91
CA SER A 55 15.22 -17.92 -6.40
C SER A 55 14.22 -18.77 -5.59
N ASN A 56 13.75 -19.88 -6.15
CA ASN A 56 12.88 -20.82 -5.44
C ASN A 56 13.48 -21.29 -4.10
N LYS A 57 14.80 -21.48 -4.05
CA LYS A 57 15.51 -21.86 -2.82
C LYS A 57 15.43 -20.78 -1.75
N GLU A 58 15.54 -19.50 -2.13
CA GLU A 58 15.43 -18.39 -1.20
C GLU A 58 13.99 -18.22 -0.71
N ILE A 59 12.99 -18.40 -1.59
CA ILE A 59 11.57 -18.41 -1.22
C ILE A 59 11.28 -19.51 -0.19
N ASP A 60 11.80 -20.72 -0.41
CA ASP A 60 11.62 -21.82 0.54
C ASP A 60 12.38 -21.58 1.86
N SER A 61 13.51 -20.86 1.80
CA SER A 61 14.22 -20.41 2.99
C SER A 61 13.37 -19.42 3.79
N LEU A 62 12.67 -18.47 3.15
CA LEU A 62 11.75 -17.55 3.83
C LEU A 62 10.63 -18.27 4.58
N LYS A 63 10.10 -19.38 4.04
CA LYS A 63 9.05 -20.15 4.72
C LYS A 63 9.52 -20.86 5.99
N THR A 64 10.84 -21.05 6.14
CA THR A 64 11.44 -21.85 7.22
C THR A 64 12.28 -21.03 8.19
N ILE A 65 12.41 -19.72 7.99
CA ILE A 65 13.13 -18.86 8.92
C ILE A 65 12.45 -18.88 10.30
N LYS A 66 13.27 -18.95 11.35
CA LYS A 66 12.82 -18.66 12.71
C LYS A 66 12.86 -17.15 12.91
N VAL A 67 11.73 -16.59 13.34
CA VAL A 67 11.60 -15.16 13.64
C VAL A 67 11.19 -15.01 15.09
N GLU A 68 11.76 -14.03 15.78
CA GLU A 68 11.53 -13.78 17.20
C GLU A 68 10.64 -12.54 17.44
N SER A 69 10.42 -11.73 16.41
CA SER A 69 9.61 -10.51 16.42
C SER A 69 8.78 -10.38 15.14
N ALA A 70 7.78 -9.49 15.13
CA ALA A 70 7.07 -9.20 13.89
C ALA A 70 8.05 -8.67 12.84
N LYS A 71 7.96 -9.19 11.61
CA LYS A 71 8.88 -8.86 10.51
C LYS A 71 8.11 -8.72 9.21
N ILE A 72 8.60 -7.82 8.35
CA ILE A 72 8.23 -7.77 6.94
C ILE A 72 9.47 -7.89 6.05
N GLU A 73 9.30 -8.59 4.93
CA GLU A 73 10.23 -8.59 3.81
C GLU A 73 9.46 -8.26 2.54
N ILE A 74 9.99 -7.33 1.76
CA ILE A 74 9.39 -6.88 0.51
C ILE A 74 10.34 -7.22 -0.63
N ILE A 75 9.80 -7.87 -1.67
CA ILE A 75 10.53 -8.32 -2.85
C ILE A 75 9.81 -7.77 -4.08
N GLY A 76 10.55 -7.34 -5.09
CA GLY A 76 9.99 -6.86 -6.35
C GLY A 76 10.32 -5.41 -6.65
N THR A 77 9.61 -4.89 -7.65
CA THR A 77 9.83 -3.58 -8.28
C THR A 77 8.48 -2.97 -8.66
N GLY A 78 8.47 -1.70 -9.04
CA GLY A 78 7.31 -1.04 -9.63
C GLY A 78 6.78 -1.82 -10.83
N TYR A 79 7.67 -2.37 -11.68
CA TYR A 79 7.31 -3.13 -12.88
C TYR A 79 6.75 -4.53 -12.61
N SER A 80 7.29 -5.26 -11.64
CA SER A 80 6.78 -6.60 -11.30
C SER A 80 5.62 -6.57 -10.29
N GLY A 81 5.43 -5.42 -9.64
CA GLY A 81 4.76 -5.34 -8.35
C GLY A 81 5.64 -5.89 -7.22
N TYR A 82 5.09 -5.82 -6.01
CA TYR A 82 5.74 -6.17 -4.76
C TYR A 82 5.07 -7.37 -4.09
N ASP A 83 5.89 -8.36 -3.74
CA ASP A 83 5.55 -9.47 -2.87
C ASP A 83 5.89 -9.12 -1.42
N PHE A 84 4.94 -9.39 -0.53
CA PHE A 84 5.03 -9.11 0.89
C PHE A 84 5.06 -10.42 1.67
N TYR A 85 6.12 -10.62 2.43
CA TYR A 85 6.23 -11.71 3.40
C TYR A 85 6.13 -11.12 4.80
N MET A 86 5.13 -11.56 5.55
CA MET A 86 4.73 -10.94 6.81
C MET A 86 4.74 -12.00 7.91
N TRP A 87 5.63 -11.84 8.89
CA TRP A 87 5.69 -12.72 10.05
C TRP A 87 5.03 -12.06 11.25
N HIS A 88 4.06 -12.75 11.82
CA HIS A 88 3.37 -12.30 13.02
C HIS A 88 3.02 -13.52 13.90
N LYS A 89 3.14 -13.37 15.22
CA LYS A 89 2.63 -14.31 16.22
C LYS A 89 1.31 -13.75 16.74
N PRO A 90 0.14 -14.22 16.25
CA PRO A 90 -1.13 -13.66 16.67
C PRO A 90 -1.50 -14.09 18.08
N THR A 91 -2.10 -13.17 18.82
CA THR A 91 -2.63 -13.40 20.17
C THR A 91 -4.15 -13.51 20.19
N GLU A 92 -4.80 -13.20 19.08
CA GLU A 92 -6.27 -13.13 18.92
C GLU A 92 -6.63 -13.33 17.43
N LYS A 93 -7.93 -13.47 17.14
CA LYS A 93 -8.46 -13.49 15.75
C LYS A 93 -8.49 -12.08 15.17
N GLY A 94 -8.32 -11.95 13.86
CA GLY A 94 -8.21 -10.65 13.23
C GLY A 94 -7.88 -10.71 11.75
N GLU A 95 -7.39 -9.59 11.24
CA GLU A 95 -6.82 -9.49 9.91
C GLU A 95 -5.46 -8.79 9.96
N ILE A 96 -4.56 -9.20 9.07
CA ILE A 96 -3.23 -8.63 8.92
C ILE A 96 -3.05 -8.14 7.49
N TYR A 97 -2.46 -6.96 7.32
CA TYR A 97 -2.28 -6.33 6.01
C TYR A 97 -1.19 -5.25 6.05
N ILE A 98 -0.84 -4.73 4.88
CA ILE A 98 0.18 -3.69 4.70
C ILE A 98 -0.46 -2.32 4.50
N LYS A 99 0.13 -1.31 5.14
CA LYS A 99 0.00 0.11 4.78
C LYS A 99 1.35 0.59 4.26
N ALA A 100 1.37 1.54 3.33
CA ALA A 100 2.61 2.16 2.88
C ALA A 100 2.44 3.67 2.79
N PHE A 101 3.53 4.38 3.04
CA PHE A 101 3.58 5.83 3.04
C PHE A 101 4.84 6.30 2.32
N GLU A 102 4.72 7.33 1.48
CA GLU A 102 5.88 8.10 1.04
C GLU A 102 6.43 8.86 2.25
N VAL A 103 7.74 8.83 2.44
CA VAL A 103 8.36 9.24 3.72
C VAL A 103 8.33 10.75 3.93
N THR A 104 8.56 11.55 2.89
CA THR A 104 8.75 13.01 2.97
C THR A 104 7.48 13.73 3.42
N GLU A 105 6.35 13.44 2.80
CA GLU A 105 5.05 14.06 3.13
C GLU A 105 4.16 13.14 3.98
N ASN A 106 4.65 11.95 4.37
CA ASN A 106 3.89 10.92 5.07
C ASN A 106 2.56 10.59 4.32
N ARG A 107 2.61 10.60 2.98
CA ARG A 107 1.44 10.43 2.13
C ARG A 107 1.10 8.94 2.00
N ARG A 108 -0.16 8.57 2.27
CA ARG A 108 -0.63 7.19 2.11
C ARG A 108 -0.58 6.76 0.64
N LEU A 109 0.08 5.64 0.39
CA LEU A 109 0.23 5.05 -0.94
C LEU A 109 -0.78 3.92 -1.14
N SER A 110 -1.36 3.85 -2.34
CA SER A 110 -2.12 2.71 -2.88
C SER A 110 -3.08 2.08 -1.86
N GLU A 111 -3.78 2.92 -1.09
CA GLU A 111 -4.45 2.54 0.14
C GLU A 111 -5.36 1.32 -0.04
N TRP A 112 -6.24 1.37 -1.05
CA TRP A 112 -7.17 0.29 -1.31
C TRP A 112 -6.46 -0.99 -1.74
N LYS A 113 -5.45 -0.90 -2.61
CA LYS A 113 -4.71 -2.05 -3.14
C LYS A 113 -3.89 -2.73 -2.04
N LEU A 114 -3.07 -1.97 -1.33
CA LEU A 114 -2.23 -2.50 -0.25
C LEU A 114 -3.07 -3.10 0.86
N THR A 115 -4.14 -2.40 1.31
CA THR A 115 -5.00 -2.95 2.37
C THR A 115 -5.71 -4.22 1.93
N ASN A 116 -6.35 -4.24 0.76
CA ASN A 116 -7.20 -5.38 0.38
C ASN A 116 -6.45 -6.56 -0.23
N ARG A 117 -5.38 -6.32 -1.00
CA ARG A 117 -4.67 -7.40 -1.72
C ARG A 117 -3.59 -8.07 -0.87
N THR A 118 -3.15 -7.43 0.21
CA THR A 118 -2.23 -8.03 1.19
C THR A 118 -2.96 -8.58 2.42
N ARG A 119 -4.29 -8.41 2.50
CA ARG A 119 -5.10 -8.86 3.63
C ARG A 119 -5.06 -10.38 3.77
N ASN A 120 -4.74 -10.83 4.96
CA ASN A 120 -4.84 -12.22 5.38
C ASN A 120 -5.71 -12.33 6.63
N ILE A 121 -6.56 -13.36 6.70
CA ILE A 121 -7.42 -13.64 7.86
C ILE A 121 -6.63 -14.45 8.89
N VAL A 122 -6.64 -13.99 10.13
CA VAL A 122 -6.09 -14.67 11.29
C VAL A 122 -7.23 -15.33 12.05
N THR A 123 -7.26 -16.66 12.03
CA THR A 123 -8.35 -17.44 12.62
C THR A 123 -8.30 -17.57 14.15
N GLY A 124 -7.17 -17.20 14.76
CA GLY A 124 -6.98 -17.25 16.21
C GLY A 124 -5.51 -17.16 16.63
N PRO A 125 -5.24 -17.27 17.95
CA PRO A 125 -3.89 -17.19 18.50
C PRO A 125 -2.98 -18.31 17.98
N SER A 126 -1.67 -18.09 18.08
CA SER A 126 -0.62 -19.04 17.74
C SER A 126 0.51 -18.99 18.76
N GLU A 127 1.06 -20.15 19.10
CA GLU A 127 2.30 -20.22 19.89
C GLU A 127 3.54 -19.84 19.07
N ASP A 128 3.47 -20.02 17.75
CA ASP A 128 4.56 -19.73 16.82
C ASP A 128 4.26 -18.53 15.92
N PHE A 129 5.31 -17.88 15.41
CA PHE A 129 5.19 -16.92 14.32
C PHE A 129 4.69 -17.62 13.05
N LYS A 130 3.64 -17.06 12.45
CA LYS A 130 3.08 -17.49 11.18
C LYS A 130 3.54 -16.55 10.07
N LEU A 131 3.84 -17.13 8.91
CA LEU A 131 4.07 -16.40 7.68
C LEU A 131 2.73 -16.17 6.95
N PHE A 132 2.49 -14.92 6.60
CA PHE A 132 1.41 -14.48 5.71
C PHE A 132 2.03 -13.86 4.47
N THR A 133 1.33 -13.98 3.34
CA THR A 133 1.83 -13.46 2.05
C THR A 133 0.78 -12.60 1.37
N GLY A 134 1.24 -11.61 0.61
CA GLY A 134 0.39 -10.78 -0.24
C GLY A 134 1.18 -10.27 -1.43
N ASN A 135 0.48 -9.84 -2.48
CA ASN A 135 1.11 -9.22 -3.65
C ASN A 135 0.27 -8.04 -4.13
N THR A 136 0.92 -6.94 -4.45
CA THR A 136 0.30 -5.84 -5.18
C THR A 136 1.34 -4.89 -5.76
N VAL A 137 0.90 -4.03 -6.67
CA VAL A 137 1.62 -2.84 -7.12
C VAL A 137 1.38 -1.65 -6.18
N VAL A 138 2.33 -0.72 -6.19
CA VAL A 138 2.18 0.65 -5.68
C VAL A 138 2.00 1.55 -6.90
N ASP A 139 0.84 2.18 -7.04
CA ASP A 139 0.46 2.95 -8.23
C ASP A 139 1.07 4.35 -8.31
N GLU A 140 1.51 4.88 -7.18
CA GLU A 140 2.12 6.20 -7.14
C GLU A 140 3.57 6.13 -7.61
N GLY A 141 3.93 6.92 -8.62
CA GLY A 141 5.28 6.97 -9.19
C GLY A 141 5.32 6.50 -10.64
N THR A 142 6.53 6.19 -11.13
CA THR A 142 6.76 5.59 -12.44
C THR A 142 8.02 4.73 -12.36
N PHE A 143 8.22 3.85 -13.34
CA PHE A 143 9.35 2.91 -13.32
C PHE A 143 10.70 3.64 -13.27
N GLU A 144 11.64 3.08 -12.51
CA GLU A 144 13.01 3.59 -12.34
C GLU A 144 13.12 5.00 -11.71
N LYS A 145 11.99 5.63 -11.33
CA LYS A 145 11.94 6.86 -10.55
C LYS A 145 11.68 6.53 -9.09
N TYR A 146 12.77 6.26 -8.39
CA TYR A 146 12.69 5.79 -7.02
C TYR A 146 12.44 6.93 -6.02
N TYR A 147 11.72 6.60 -4.95
CA TYR A 147 11.46 7.46 -3.80
C TYR A 147 11.41 6.63 -2.51
N PRO A 148 11.68 7.24 -1.34
CA PRO A 148 11.63 6.53 -0.08
C PRO A 148 10.19 6.25 0.33
N ALA A 149 9.89 4.98 0.61
CA ALA A 149 8.61 4.54 1.13
C ALA A 149 8.81 3.73 2.42
N ARG A 150 7.91 3.96 3.39
CA ARG A 150 7.79 3.16 4.61
C ARG A 150 6.62 2.20 4.46
N PHE A 151 6.89 0.91 4.52
CA PHE A 151 5.87 -0.13 4.63
C PHE A 151 5.65 -0.50 6.09
N GLU A 152 4.40 -0.58 6.49
CA GLU A 152 3.98 -0.88 7.85
C GLU A 152 3.10 -2.13 7.84
N LEU A 153 3.40 -3.05 8.76
CA LEU A 153 2.56 -4.22 9.01
C LEU A 153 1.53 -3.89 10.07
N TRP A 154 0.25 -4.06 9.74
CA TRP A 154 -0.84 -3.75 10.63
C TRP A 154 -1.67 -5.00 10.93
N PHE A 155 -2.13 -5.09 12.17
CA PHE A 155 -3.11 -6.08 12.60
C PHE A 155 -4.35 -5.37 13.11
N LYS A 156 -5.52 -5.86 12.71
CA LYS A 156 -6.82 -5.41 13.18
C LYS A 156 -7.52 -6.54 13.92
N SER A 157 -7.84 -6.34 15.19
CA SER A 157 -8.56 -7.35 15.99
C SER A 157 -10.01 -7.48 15.50
N SER A 158 -10.52 -8.70 15.46
CA SER A 158 -11.96 -8.94 15.20
C SER A 158 -12.83 -8.82 16.46
N ASP A 159 -12.24 -8.63 17.64
CA ASP A 159 -13.01 -8.51 18.89
C ASP A 159 -13.40 -7.06 19.19
N ASP A 160 -12.49 -6.11 18.99
CA ASP A 160 -12.71 -4.69 19.29
C ASP A 160 -12.47 -3.76 18.09
N GLU A 161 -12.19 -4.32 16.90
CA GLU A 161 -11.89 -3.59 15.67
C GLU A 161 -10.67 -2.66 15.77
N THR A 162 -9.85 -2.79 16.82
CA THR A 162 -8.66 -1.96 17.02
C THR A 162 -7.57 -2.34 16.04
N GLU A 163 -6.92 -1.33 15.49
CA GLU A 163 -5.78 -1.48 14.60
C GLU A 163 -4.48 -1.15 15.34
N LYS A 164 -3.50 -2.05 15.26
CA LYS A 164 -2.16 -1.87 15.81
C LYS A 164 -1.10 -2.07 14.74
N LYS A 165 -0.15 -1.14 14.67
CA LYS A 165 1.08 -1.33 13.91
C LYS A 165 1.95 -2.34 14.64
N LEU A 166 2.41 -3.37 13.93
CA LEU A 166 3.24 -4.44 14.44
C LEU A 166 4.74 -4.17 14.22
N THR A 167 5.09 -3.70 13.02
CA THR A 167 6.46 -3.38 12.62
C THR A 167 6.44 -2.54 11.34
N GLU A 168 7.60 -2.04 10.93
CA GLU A 168 7.78 -1.28 9.70
C GLU A 168 9.15 -1.52 9.07
N LYS A 169 9.27 -1.26 7.78
CA LYS A 169 10.52 -1.31 7.02
C LYS A 169 10.44 -0.30 5.89
N SER A 170 11.53 0.44 5.67
CA SER A 170 11.62 1.44 4.62
C SER A 170 12.52 0.98 3.48
N TYR A 171 12.18 1.39 2.27
CA TYR A 171 12.90 1.07 1.04
C TYR A 171 12.86 2.24 0.07
N PHE A 172 13.84 2.26 -0.85
CA PHE A 172 13.74 3.04 -2.07
C PHE A 172 12.97 2.23 -3.12
N ILE A 173 11.76 2.68 -3.46
CA ILE A 173 10.85 1.98 -4.37
C ILE A 173 10.51 2.84 -5.56
N ASP A 174 10.16 2.22 -6.68
CA ASP A 174 9.49 2.86 -7.80
C ASP A 174 8.01 2.44 -7.88
N GLY A 175 7.23 3.23 -8.61
CA GLY A 175 5.78 3.02 -8.78
C GLY A 175 5.43 2.23 -10.04
N TRP A 176 4.17 1.83 -10.13
CA TRP A 176 3.56 1.29 -11.35
C TRP A 176 3.07 2.44 -12.23
N ASP A 177 3.56 2.49 -13.46
CA ASP A 177 3.13 3.49 -14.46
C ASP A 177 1.65 3.24 -14.82
N ARG A 178 0.78 4.21 -14.53
CA ARG A 178 -0.67 4.11 -14.76
C ARG A 178 -1.07 4.45 -16.19
#